data_AF-A0A835ANK4-F1
#
_entry.id   AF-A0A835ANK4-F1
#
_cell.length_a   1.000
_cell.length_b   1.000
_cell.length_c   1.000
_cell.angle_alpha   90.00
_cell.angle_beta   90.00
_cell.angle_gamma   90.00
#
_symmetry.space_group_name_H-M   'P 1'
#
loop_
_entity.id
_entity.type
_entity.pdbx_description
1 polymer ?
#
loop_
_entity_poly.entity_id
_entity_poly.type
_entity_poly.pdbx_seq_one_letter_code
_entity_poly.pdbx_strand_id
1 'polypeptide(L)'
;MAATRREGDAVVSAARDPFLESDMLVSSVQVPKLPAPGRRKMSWPETVAGKIEEGQYKVRRMELQKADLDREIEVLEKVVRGMEAEMQYELDLTAHCSDLEMMHRARQLARPRPPLSEAEERALREIRDLAASAISDYASSIGPEPAYDRPINPFSDTFRLPLPRAMVEASASRQR
;
A
#
# COMPACT_ATOMS: atom_id res chain seq x y z
N MET A 1 -47.12 36.23 30.70
CA MET A 1 -47.59 36.32 29.31
C MET A 1 -46.58 35.64 28.40
N ALA A 2 -47.09 34.88 27.44
CA ALA A 2 -46.41 34.25 26.29
C ALA A 2 -45.63 35.28 25.45
N ALA A 3 -44.76 35.01 24.48
CA ALA A 3 -44.11 33.88 23.81
C ALA A 3 -42.77 34.48 23.24
N THR A 4 -41.78 33.83 22.64
CA THR A 4 -41.79 33.05 21.38
C THR A 4 -40.37 32.51 21.10
N ARG A 5 -40.40 31.39 20.38
CA ARG A 5 -39.38 30.51 19.78
C ARG A 5 -38.64 31.12 18.57
N ARG A 6 -37.36 30.72 18.35
CA ARG A 6 -36.70 30.27 17.09
C ARG A 6 -35.16 30.30 17.28
N GLU A 7 -34.45 29.17 17.29
CA GLU A 7 -33.91 28.40 16.14
C GLU A 7 -32.91 29.17 15.25
N GLY A 8 -31.68 28.65 15.17
CA GLY A 8 -30.81 28.76 13.99
C GLY A 8 -29.48 29.50 14.17
N ASP A 9 -28.40 28.85 13.71
CA ASP A 9 -27.06 29.37 13.38
C ASP A 9 -26.02 29.56 14.48
N ALA A 10 -25.33 28.46 14.80
CA ALA A 10 -23.92 28.49 15.14
C ALA A 10 -23.12 27.98 13.93
N VAL A 11 -22.58 28.94 13.17
CA VAL A 11 -21.52 28.71 12.19
C VAL A 11 -20.30 28.18 12.92
N VAL A 12 -19.98 26.90 12.75
CA VAL A 12 -18.69 26.35 13.16
C VAL A 12 -17.90 26.02 11.92
N SER A 13 -17.04 26.98 11.56
CA SER A 13 -15.92 26.80 10.66
C SER A 13 -14.98 25.75 11.24
N ALA A 14 -14.92 24.57 10.62
CA ALA A 14 -13.84 23.61 10.85
C ALA A 14 -12.86 23.70 9.68
N ALA A 15 -11.65 24.15 10.01
CA ALA A 15 -10.52 24.30 9.11
C ALA A 15 -10.15 22.96 8.44
N ARG A 16 -9.79 23.05 7.16
CA ARG A 16 -9.17 21.97 6.39
C ARG A 16 -7.76 21.72 6.92
N ASP A 17 -7.49 20.49 7.36
CA ASP A 17 -6.12 19.98 7.50
C ASP A 17 -5.51 19.69 6.11
N PRO A 18 -4.28 20.16 5.80
CA PRO A 18 -3.67 20.00 4.48
C PRO A 18 -2.70 18.81 4.38
N PHE A 19 -2.81 17.80 5.24
CA PHE A 19 -1.92 16.65 5.23
C PHE A 19 -2.73 15.36 5.28
N LEU A 20 -3.05 14.81 4.10
CA LEU A 20 -3.27 13.40 3.78
C LEU A 20 -3.71 13.28 2.30
N GLU A 21 -2.95 13.89 1.38
CA GLU A 21 -2.94 13.44 -0.01
C GLU A 21 -1.99 12.23 -0.08
N SER A 22 -2.48 11.09 0.39
CA SER A 22 -1.86 9.81 0.08
C SER A 22 -2.40 9.40 -1.29
N ASP A 23 -1.55 9.49 -2.30
CA ASP A 23 -1.75 8.98 -3.65
C ASP A 23 -2.04 7.47 -3.57
N MET A 24 -3.29 7.13 -3.25
CA MET A 24 -3.87 5.85 -3.58
C MET A 24 -3.94 5.83 -5.10
N LEU A 25 -2.87 5.31 -5.71
CA LEU A 25 -2.88 4.81 -7.07
C LEU A 25 -3.99 3.75 -7.12
N VAL A 26 -5.20 4.21 -7.46
CA VAL A 26 -6.34 3.39 -7.80
C VAL A 26 -5.86 2.55 -8.98
N SER A 27 -5.41 1.32 -8.67
CA SER A 27 -5.26 0.27 -9.66
C SER A 27 -6.65 0.12 -10.26
N SER A 28 -6.86 0.82 -11.38
CA SER A 28 -8.04 0.70 -12.20
C SER A 28 -7.98 -0.69 -12.78
N VAL A 29 -8.46 -1.67 -12.00
CA VAL A 29 -8.93 -2.94 -12.55
C VAL A 29 -9.99 -2.52 -13.56
N GLN A 30 -9.56 -2.45 -14.82
CA GLN A 30 -10.43 -2.20 -15.93
C GLN A 30 -11.38 -3.37 -15.96
N VAL A 31 -12.56 -3.17 -15.37
CA VAL A 31 -13.73 -4.01 -15.61
C VAL A 31 -13.80 -4.11 -17.13
N PRO A 32 -13.63 -5.31 -17.72
CA PRO A 32 -13.70 -5.46 -19.15
C PRO A 32 -15.01 -4.84 -19.61
N LYS A 33 -14.93 -3.79 -20.42
CA LYS A 33 -16.10 -3.12 -20.95
C LYS A 33 -16.81 -4.15 -21.82
N LEU A 34 -17.86 -4.77 -21.27
CA LEU A 34 -18.70 -5.75 -21.96
C LEU A 34 -18.98 -5.22 -23.36
N PRO A 35 -18.67 -5.97 -24.43
CA PRO A 35 -18.90 -5.50 -25.78
C PRO A 35 -20.38 -5.12 -25.88
N ALA A 36 -20.63 -3.83 -26.15
CA ALA A 36 -21.97 -3.31 -26.30
C ALA A 36 -22.70 -4.25 -27.28
N PRO A 37 -23.84 -4.86 -26.89
CA PRO A 37 -24.49 -5.84 -27.73
C PRO A 37 -24.77 -5.17 -29.07
N GLY A 38 -24.10 -5.67 -30.11
CA GLY A 38 -24.18 -5.11 -31.46
C GLY A 38 -25.65 -4.90 -31.77
N ARG A 39 -26.06 -3.63 -31.94
CA ARG A 39 -27.44 -3.26 -32.21
C ARG A 39 -27.81 -3.69 -33.63
N ARG A 40 -27.97 -4.98 -33.85
CA ARG A 40 -28.86 -5.46 -34.91
C ARG A 40 -30.25 -5.05 -34.46
N LYS A 41 -30.83 -4.04 -35.12
CA LYS A 41 -32.23 -3.67 -34.91
C LYS A 41 -33.09 -4.85 -35.39
N MET A 42 -33.37 -5.79 -34.49
CA MET A 42 -34.39 -6.82 -34.72
C MET A 42 -35.73 -6.09 -34.74
N SER A 43 -36.35 -5.97 -35.91
CA SER A 43 -37.71 -5.49 -36.05
C SER A 43 -38.67 -6.62 -35.70
N TRP A 44 -39.39 -6.48 -34.59
CA TRP A 44 -40.40 -7.44 -34.17
C TRP A 44 -41.76 -7.09 -34.80
N PRO A 45 -42.55 -8.08 -35.22
CA PRO A 45 -43.93 -7.85 -35.66
C PRO A 45 -44.77 -7.19 -34.54
N GLU A 46 -45.67 -6.28 -34.89
CA GLU A 46 -46.58 -5.60 -33.94
C GLU A 46 -47.79 -6.46 -33.50
N THR A 47 -47.83 -7.72 -33.93
CA THR A 47 -48.86 -8.67 -33.52
C THR A 47 -48.66 -9.11 -32.07
N VAL A 48 -49.74 -9.56 -31.42
CA VAL A 48 -49.68 -10.11 -30.05
C VAL A 48 -48.68 -11.27 -29.95
N ALA A 49 -48.66 -12.16 -30.95
CA ALA A 49 -47.70 -13.26 -31.03
C ALA A 49 -46.25 -12.75 -31.14
N GLY A 50 -45.98 -11.74 -31.97
CA GLY A 50 -44.65 -11.14 -32.11
C GLY A 50 -44.15 -10.50 -30.81
N LYS A 51 -45.05 -9.89 -30.02
CA LYS A 51 -44.71 -9.34 -28.71
C LYS A 51 -44.44 -10.41 -27.65
N ILE A 52 -45.12 -11.55 -27.72
CA ILE A 52 -44.85 -12.71 -26.86
C ILE A 52 -43.46 -13.27 -27.17
N GLU A 53 -43.10 -13.43 -28.44
CA GLU A 53 -41.78 -13.91 -28.86
C GLU A 53 -40.66 -12.94 -28.47
N GLU A 54 -40.88 -11.63 -28.65
CA GLU A 54 -39.96 -10.59 -28.19
C GLU A 54 -39.72 -10.68 -26.67
N GLY A 55 -40.79 -10.86 -25.89
CA GLY A 55 -40.71 -11.05 -24.44
C GLY A 55 -39.90 -12.29 -24.05
N GLN A 56 -40.19 -13.44 -24.65
CA GLN A 56 -39.44 -14.68 -24.42
C GLN A 56 -37.97 -14.57 -24.81
N TYR A 57 -37.66 -13.87 -25.89
CA TYR A 57 -36.28 -13.60 -26.29
C TYR A 57 -35.55 -12.74 -25.25
N LYS A 58 -36.17 -11.66 -24.77
CA LYS A 58 -35.59 -10.78 -23.76
C LYS A 58 -35.38 -11.50 -22.43
N VAL A 59 -36.35 -12.31 -21.98
CA VAL A 59 -36.22 -13.11 -20.75
C VAL A 59 -35.00 -14.04 -20.84
N ARG A 60 -34.89 -14.82 -21.93
CA ARG A 60 -33.72 -15.71 -22.14
C ARG A 60 -32.40 -14.96 -22.16
N ARG A 61 -32.37 -13.77 -22.76
CA ARG A 61 -31.18 -12.90 -22.76
C ARG A 61 -30.81 -12.43 -21.36
N MET A 62 -31.80 -12.05 -20.55
CA MET A 62 -31.58 -11.62 -19.17
C MET A 62 -31.13 -12.78 -18.29
N GLU A 63 -31.67 -13.98 -18.47
CA GLU A 63 -31.26 -15.18 -17.73
C GLU A 63 -29.78 -15.53 -17.98
N LEU A 64 -29.33 -15.43 -19.23
CA LEU A 64 -27.91 -15.63 -19.58
C LEU A 64 -27.02 -14.57 -18.91
N GLN A 65 -27.42 -13.29 -18.99
CA GLN A 65 -26.68 -12.21 -18.34
C GLN A 65 -26.62 -12.37 -16.82
N LYS A 66 -27.72 -12.81 -16.20
CA LYS A 66 -27.76 -13.11 -14.78
C LYS A 66 -26.76 -14.20 -14.42
N ALA A 67 -26.72 -15.30 -15.17
CA ALA A 67 -25.78 -16.40 -14.91
C ALA A 67 -24.31 -15.95 -15.02
N ASP A 68 -23.98 -15.05 -15.95
CA ASP A 68 -22.64 -14.48 -16.06
C ASP A 68 -22.30 -13.58 -14.87
N LEU A 69 -23.24 -12.71 -14.45
CA LEU A 69 -23.05 -11.86 -13.27
C LEU A 69 -22.94 -12.66 -11.97
N ASP A 70 -23.73 -13.73 -11.80
CA ASP A 70 -23.66 -14.60 -10.62
C ASP A 70 -22.26 -15.23 -10.48
N ARG A 71 -21.62 -15.58 -11.61
CA ARG A 71 -20.23 -16.08 -11.61
C ARG A 71 -19.21 -14.99 -11.27
N GLU A 72 -19.39 -13.79 -11.80
CA GLU A 72 -18.51 -12.65 -11.48
C GLU A 72 -18.59 -12.30 -9.99
N ILE A 73 -19.80 -12.34 -9.41
CA ILE A 73 -20.02 -12.16 -7.96
C ILE A 73 -19.29 -13.24 -7.17
N GLU A 74 -19.40 -14.51 -7.55
CA GLU A 74 -18.72 -15.61 -6.84
C GLU A 74 -17.19 -15.45 -6.85
N VAL A 75 -16.61 -14.99 -7.96
CA VAL A 75 -15.17 -14.69 -8.05
C VAL A 75 -14.81 -13.53 -7.13
N LEU A 76 -15.60 -12.45 -7.14
CA LEU A 76 -15.34 -11.28 -6.32
C LEU A 76 -15.43 -11.61 -4.82
N GLU A 77 -16.40 -12.43 -4.40
CA GLU A 77 -16.51 -12.91 -3.03
C GLU A 77 -15.27 -13.69 -2.57
N LYS A 78 -14.67 -14.49 -3.47
CA LYS A 78 -13.41 -15.20 -3.16
C LYS A 78 -12.25 -14.23 -2.96
N VAL A 79 -12.17 -13.18 -3.78
CA VAL A 79 -11.14 -12.13 -3.65
C VAL A 79 -11.32 -11.37 -2.33
N VAL A 80 -12.55 -10.95 -1.99
CA VAL A 80 -12.84 -10.25 -0.74
C VAL A 80 -12.44 -11.09 0.47
N ARG A 81 -12.82 -12.38 0.50
CA ARG A 81 -12.41 -13.30 1.57
C ARG A 81 -10.88 -13.43 1.68
N GLY A 82 -10.17 -13.43 0.55
CA GLY A 82 -8.71 -13.43 0.53
C GLY A 82 -8.13 -12.15 1.15
N MET A 83 -8.65 -10.99 0.75
CA MET A 83 -8.23 -9.70 1.31
C MET A 83 -8.52 -9.58 2.81
N GLU A 84 -9.66 -10.09 3.29
CA GLU A 84 -9.99 -10.13 4.72
C GLU A 84 -8.97 -10.97 5.52
N ALA A 85 -8.55 -12.11 4.96
CA ALA A 85 -7.54 -12.95 5.59
C ALA A 85 -6.15 -12.28 5.62
N GLU A 86 -5.75 -11.61 4.53
CA GLU A 86 -4.51 -10.83 4.49
C GLU A 86 -4.54 -9.66 5.48
N MET A 87 -5.66 -8.95 5.57
CA MET A 87 -5.84 -7.88 6.55
C MET A 87 -5.72 -8.39 7.99
N GLN A 88 -6.28 -9.56 8.29
CA GLN A 88 -6.13 -10.17 9.61
C GLN A 88 -4.66 -10.49 9.93
N TYR A 89 -3.91 -10.99 8.95
CA TYR A 89 -2.48 -11.25 9.12
C TYR A 89 -1.69 -9.97 9.43
N GLU A 90 -1.98 -8.85 8.75
CA GLU A 90 -1.34 -7.56 9.02
C GLU A 90 -1.65 -7.03 10.43
N LEU A 91 -2.90 -7.22 10.90
CA LEU A 91 -3.28 -6.88 12.27
C LEU A 91 -2.50 -7.71 13.30
N ASP A 92 -2.39 -9.02 13.07
CA ASP A 92 -1.64 -9.93 13.94
C ASP A 92 -0.14 -9.58 13.96
N LEU A 93 0.43 -9.26 12.79
CA LEU A 93 1.83 -8.82 12.67
C LEU A 93 2.08 -7.53 13.45
N THR A 94 1.15 -6.57 13.36
CA THR A 94 1.22 -5.31 14.10
C THR A 94 1.21 -5.55 15.62
N ALA A 95 0.35 -6.45 16.09
CA ALA A 95 0.31 -6.84 17.50
C ALA A 95 1.64 -7.48 17.96
N HIS A 96 2.21 -8.38 17.16
CA HIS A 96 3.50 -9.00 17.46
C HIS A 96 4.66 -8.00 17.49
N CYS A 97 4.68 -7.03 16.58
CA CYS A 97 5.67 -5.94 16.59
C CYS A 97 5.58 -5.13 17.90
N SER A 98 4.36 -4.78 18.33
CA SER A 98 4.13 -4.09 19.60
C SER A 98 4.63 -4.92 20.80
N ASP A 99 4.36 -6.23 20.83
CA ASP A 99 4.84 -7.12 21.88
C ASP A 99 6.37 -7.18 21.93
N LEU A 100 7.03 -7.26 20.77
CA LEU A 100 8.50 -7.26 20.68
C LEU A 100 9.11 -5.95 21.17
N GLU A 101 8.49 -4.81 20.85
CA GLU A 101 8.91 -3.52 21.38
C GLU A 101 8.78 -3.45 22.90
N MET A 102 7.66 -3.92 23.46
CA MET A 102 7.45 -3.97 24.90
C MET A 102 8.50 -4.87 25.57
N MET A 103 8.75 -6.06 25.02
CA MET A 103 9.79 -6.97 25.51
C MET A 103 11.19 -6.33 25.42
N HIS A 104 11.48 -5.61 24.35
CA HIS A 104 12.75 -4.89 24.20
C HIS A 104 12.91 -3.82 25.29
N ARG A 105 11.89 -2.99 25.52
CA ARG A 105 11.90 -1.97 26.59
C ARG A 105 12.05 -2.62 27.96
N ALA A 106 11.32 -3.69 28.24
CA ALA A 106 11.43 -4.43 29.49
C ALA A 106 12.84 -4.98 29.70
N ARG A 107 13.47 -5.56 28.67
CA ARG A 107 14.87 -6.02 28.72
C ARG A 107 15.85 -4.87 28.97
N GLN A 108 15.64 -3.71 28.35
CA GLN A 108 16.49 -2.54 28.58
C GLN A 108 16.39 -2.02 30.02
N LEU A 109 15.18 -1.97 30.58
CA LEU A 109 14.94 -1.56 31.95
C LEU A 109 15.46 -2.58 32.97
N ALA A 110 15.28 -3.87 32.69
CA ALA A 110 15.74 -4.96 33.55
C ALA A 110 17.24 -5.21 33.43
N ARG A 111 17.92 -4.69 32.40
CA ARG A 111 19.37 -4.83 32.25
C ARG A 111 20.03 -4.15 33.44
N PRO A 112 20.67 -4.91 34.36
CA PRO A 112 21.48 -4.30 35.38
C PRO A 112 22.62 -3.61 34.64
N ARG A 113 22.63 -2.28 34.63
CA ARG A 113 23.84 -1.52 34.30
C ARG A 113 24.48 -1.16 35.63
N PRO A 114 25.37 -2.00 36.19
CA PRO A 114 26.37 -1.45 37.09
C PRO A 114 27.06 -0.28 36.35
N PRO A 115 27.43 0.80 37.07
CA PRO A 115 28.26 1.83 36.45
C PRO A 115 29.46 1.17 35.79
N LEU A 116 29.81 1.65 34.60
CA LEU A 116 30.98 1.15 33.88
C LEU A 116 32.18 1.31 34.79
N SER A 117 33.02 0.27 34.86
CA SER A 117 34.32 0.40 35.50
C SER A 117 35.18 1.41 34.71
N GLU A 118 36.15 2.05 35.35
CA GLU A 118 37.06 2.98 34.66
C GLU A 118 37.77 2.35 33.45
N ALA A 119 38.04 1.05 33.51
CA ALA A 119 38.63 0.30 32.40
C ALA A 119 37.67 0.20 31.20
N GLU A 120 36.38 -0.08 31.45
CA GLU A 120 35.36 -0.15 30.42
C GLU A 120 35.04 1.23 29.84
N GLU A 121 35.02 2.28 30.66
CA GLU A 121 34.87 3.65 30.16
C GLU A 121 36.02 4.06 29.25
N ARG A 122 37.26 3.73 29.64
CA ARG A 122 38.44 4.01 28.83
C ARG A 122 38.40 3.23 27.51
N ALA A 123 38.07 1.94 27.57
CA ALA A 123 37.90 1.11 26.36
C ALA A 123 36.79 1.65 25.45
N LEU A 124 35.67 2.14 25.99
CA LEU A 124 34.62 2.75 25.19
C LEU A 124 35.04 4.08 24.56
N ARG A 125 35.86 4.89 25.23
CA ARG A 125 36.46 6.09 24.64
C ARG A 125 37.40 5.70 23.49
N GLU A 126 38.28 4.73 23.69
CA GLU A 126 39.18 4.23 22.65
C GLU A 126 38.43 3.69 21.43
N ILE A 127 37.34 2.93 21.63
CA ILE A 127 36.50 2.46 20.52
C ILE A 127 35.86 3.62 19.77
N ARG A 128 35.36 4.65 20.48
CA ARG A 128 34.76 5.83 19.87
C ARG A 128 35.78 6.64 19.09
N ASP A 129 36.97 6.83 19.65
CA ASP A 129 38.07 7.55 19.01
C ASP A 129 38.55 6.80 17.75
N LEU A 130 38.66 5.47 17.83
CA LEU A 130 38.97 4.61 16.69
C LEU A 130 37.89 4.70 15.60
N ALA A 131 36.61 4.66 15.98
CA ALA A 131 35.49 4.77 15.04
C ALA A 131 35.47 6.16 14.38
N ALA A 132 35.68 7.23 15.15
CA ALA A 132 35.77 8.59 14.61
C ALA A 132 36.94 8.74 13.64
N SER A 133 38.11 8.18 13.97
CA SER A 133 39.25 8.13 13.07
C SER A 133 38.91 7.38 11.78
N ALA A 134 38.30 6.19 11.89
CA ALA A 134 37.94 5.39 10.73
C ALA A 134 36.89 6.08 9.83
N ILE A 135 35.92 6.79 10.42
CA ILE A 135 34.94 7.60 9.68
C ILE A 135 35.62 8.76 8.97
N SER A 136 36.56 9.45 9.63
CA SER A 136 37.37 10.52 9.02
C SER A 136 38.25 9.99 7.88
N ASP A 137 38.87 8.83 8.07
CA ASP A 137 39.71 8.17 7.06
C ASP A 137 38.86 7.72 5.86
N TYR A 138 37.66 7.20 6.10
CA TYR A 138 36.69 6.90 5.04
C TYR A 138 36.26 8.18 4.30
N ALA A 139 35.92 9.23 5.03
CA ALA A 139 35.48 10.50 4.45
C ALA A 139 36.54 11.14 3.56
N SER A 140 37.82 11.02 3.96
CA SER A 140 38.96 11.56 3.21
C SER A 140 39.41 10.69 2.04
N SER A 141 39.19 9.37 2.08
CA SER A 141 39.63 8.43 1.03
C SER A 141 38.55 8.07 0.02
N ILE A 142 37.29 7.97 0.44
CA ILE A 142 36.16 7.43 -0.35
C ILE A 142 35.09 8.51 -0.61
N GLY A 143 34.90 9.44 0.31
CA GLY A 143 33.91 10.53 0.20
C GLY A 143 32.93 10.57 1.38
N PRO A 144 31.99 11.53 1.40
CA PRO A 144 31.11 11.74 2.56
C PRO A 144 30.29 10.50 2.90
N GLU A 145 29.94 10.38 4.19
CA GLU A 145 29.20 9.25 4.73
C GLU A 145 27.92 8.97 3.92
N PRO A 146 27.65 7.70 3.55
CA PRO A 146 26.46 7.35 2.79
C PRO A 146 25.21 7.71 3.57
N ALA A 147 24.32 8.53 3.00
CA ALA A 147 23.03 8.82 3.61
C ALA A 147 22.10 7.59 3.48
N TYR A 148 22.19 6.66 4.43
CA TYR A 148 21.32 5.48 4.51
C TYR A 148 19.86 5.83 4.81
N ASP A 149 19.59 7.08 5.19
CA ASP A 149 18.23 7.61 5.41
C ASP A 149 17.44 7.80 4.11
N ARG A 150 18.09 7.65 2.94
CA ARG A 150 17.44 7.75 1.63
C ARG A 150 17.38 6.38 0.95
N PRO A 151 16.34 6.12 0.13
CA PRO A 151 16.27 4.91 -0.67
C PRO A 151 17.56 4.75 -1.46
N ILE A 152 18.24 3.61 -1.29
CA ILE A 152 19.47 3.30 -2.01
C ILE A 152 19.14 3.31 -3.50
N ASN A 153 19.61 4.33 -4.23
CA ASN A 153 19.47 4.37 -5.67
C ASN A 153 20.66 3.62 -6.29
N PRO A 154 20.44 2.40 -6.85
CA PRO A 154 21.52 1.59 -7.44
C PRO A 154 22.12 2.21 -8.71
N PHE A 155 21.55 3.32 -9.20
CA PHE A 155 22.03 4.06 -10.37
C PHE A 155 22.64 5.43 -9.99
N SER A 156 22.86 5.71 -8.70
CA SER A 156 23.53 6.96 -8.29
C SER A 156 25.05 6.85 -8.47
N ASP A 157 25.65 7.84 -9.13
CA ASP A 157 27.09 7.92 -9.37
C ASP A 157 27.93 7.98 -8.08
N THR A 158 27.28 8.21 -6.94
CA THR A 158 27.89 8.24 -5.61
C THR A 158 28.25 6.85 -5.08
N PHE A 159 27.63 5.78 -5.57
CA PHE A 159 27.86 4.41 -5.10
C PHE A 159 28.16 3.46 -6.25
N ARG A 160 29.44 3.25 -6.54
CA ARG A 160 29.89 2.17 -7.43
C ARG A 160 29.91 0.84 -6.68
N LEU A 161 28.73 0.33 -6.35
CA LEU A 161 28.60 -1.07 -5.97
C LEU A 161 28.67 -1.90 -7.24
N PRO A 162 29.60 -2.89 -7.34
CA PRO A 162 29.57 -3.82 -8.46
C PRO A 162 28.26 -4.60 -8.37
N LEU A 163 27.31 -4.26 -9.24
CA LEU A 163 26.03 -4.95 -9.32
C LEU A 163 26.28 -6.44 -9.62
N PRO A 164 25.56 -7.36 -8.95
CA PRO A 164 25.61 -8.78 -9.30
C PRO A 164 25.34 -8.97 -10.80
N ARG A 165 26.07 -9.89 -11.45
CA ARG A 165 26.05 -10.07 -12.93
C ARG A 165 24.62 -10.15 -13.53
N ALA A 166 23.69 -10.78 -12.82
CA ALA A 166 22.29 -10.89 -13.22
C ALA A 166 21.59 -9.52 -13.43
N MET A 167 21.95 -8.50 -12.64
CA MET A 167 21.38 -7.16 -12.76
C MET A 167 22.03 -6.33 -13.87
N VAL A 168 23.30 -6.59 -14.19
CA VAL A 168 24.03 -5.97 -15.30
C VAL A 168 23.42 -6.40 -16.65
N GLU A 169 23.05 -7.68 -16.77
CA GLU A 169 22.42 -8.21 -17.98
C GLU A 169 21.00 -7.63 -18.20
N ALA A 170 20.22 -7.47 -17.12
CA ALA A 170 18.88 -6.88 -17.18
C ALA A 170 18.90 -5.42 -17.65
N SER A 171 19.89 -4.64 -17.20
CA SER A 171 20.05 -3.23 -17.58
C SER A 171 20.55 -3.06 -19.01
N ALA A 172 21.39 -3.98 -19.52
CA ALA A 172 21.80 -4.00 -20.92
C ALA A 172 20.68 -4.42 -21.90
N SER A 173 19.69 -5.21 -21.44
CA SER A 173 18.56 -5.63 -22.29
C SER A 173 17.57 -4.50 -22.61
N ARG A 174 17.54 -3.46 -21.78
CA ARG A 174 16.58 -2.34 -21.87
C ARG A 174 17.02 -1.22 -22.82
N GLN A 175 18.20 -1.36 -23.43
CA GLN A 175 18.79 -0.39 -24.38
C GLN A 175 18.93 -0.94 -25.81
N ARG A 176 18.24 -2.03 -26.17
CA ARG A 176 18.16 -2.51 -27.56
C ARG A 176 16.76 -2.30 -28.14
#